data_AF-A0A382MZH4-F1
#
_entry.id   AF-A0A382MZH4-F1
#
_cell.length_a   1.000
_cell.length_b   1.000
_cell.length_c   1.000
_cell.angle_alpha   90.00
_cell.angle_beta   90.00
_cell.angle_gamma   90.00
#
_symmetry.space_group_name_H-M   'P 1'
#
loop_
_entity.id
_entity.type
_entity.pdbx_description
1 polymer ?
#
loop_
_entity_poly.entity_id
_entity_poly.type
_entity_poly.pdbx_seq_one_letter_code
_entity_poly.pdbx_strand_id
1 'polypeptide(L)'
;MDNKLRYNLAIEEPFLGLAEYSTHLIKACLLRDEFNIIMVVNRSDIVAFKKCHQKMGIKSGVEYISFDDLTFKKWRTFDAMLSYHQNHPHKLIRDIRSPTDIPRIVMTHTLTDKNVVFPTKNRWIHPMGHFNVYFATGSTAFKGSWEKYIKIHPSTLKTVKIFKVGRPRTDLLFGNIYDRKIILTDLGLDSDKKTILYSPTFQKEASLEQYGLKIIDIIRSMDVNLLIRLHFMSLALDNAG
;
A
#
# COMPACT_ATOMS: atom_id res chain seq x y z
N MET A 1 37.73 2.85 0.81
CA MET A 1 36.34 2.39 0.97
C MET A 1 35.49 3.62 0.79
N ASP A 2 34.84 3.75 -0.37
CA ASP A 2 33.99 4.91 -0.64
C ASP A 2 32.84 4.94 0.36
N ASN A 3 32.78 6.00 1.15
CA ASN A 3 31.68 6.25 2.07
C ASN A 3 30.50 6.77 1.23
N LYS A 4 29.90 5.90 0.42
CA LYS A 4 28.75 6.25 -0.43
C LYS A 4 27.65 6.73 0.52
N LEU A 5 27.31 8.02 0.42
CA LEU A 5 26.29 8.63 1.27
C LEU A 5 24.97 7.89 1.03
N ARG A 6 24.44 7.23 2.06
CA ARG A 6 23.16 6.51 2.00
C ARG A 6 22.05 7.38 2.58
N TYR A 7 20.89 7.38 1.93
CA TYR A 7 19.70 8.08 2.38
C TYR A 7 18.90 7.24 3.38
N ASN A 8 18.60 7.78 4.54
CA ASN A 8 17.74 7.19 5.55
C ASN A 8 16.27 7.43 5.19
N LEU A 9 15.64 6.43 4.57
CA LEU A 9 14.21 6.45 4.24
C LEU A 9 13.41 5.76 5.35
N ALA A 10 12.64 6.55 6.10
CA ALA A 10 11.71 6.02 7.08
C ALA A 10 10.35 5.74 6.44
N ILE A 11 9.81 4.55 6.67
CA ILE A 11 8.52 4.11 6.14
C ILE A 11 7.59 3.81 7.32
N GLU A 12 6.46 4.51 7.38
CA GLU A 12 5.42 4.30 8.38
C GLU A 12 4.39 3.30 7.88
N GLU A 13 4.22 2.19 8.61
CA GLU A 13 3.16 1.22 8.34
C GLU A 13 2.42 0.85 9.63
N PRO A 14 1.21 1.38 9.84
CA PRO A 14 0.51 1.19 11.10
C PRO A 14 -0.16 -0.17 11.27
N PHE A 15 -0.33 -0.93 10.18
CA PHE A 15 -1.00 -2.22 10.20
C PHE A 15 -0.29 -3.21 9.28
N LEU A 16 -0.19 -4.47 9.72
CA LEU A 16 0.49 -5.53 8.97
C LEU A 16 -0.04 -5.72 7.53
N GLY A 17 -1.35 -5.50 7.32
CA GLY A 17 -1.98 -5.63 6.00
C GLY A 17 -1.42 -4.67 4.95
N LEU A 18 -0.59 -3.70 5.35
CA LEU A 18 0.01 -2.73 4.45
C LEU A 18 1.40 -3.11 3.95
N ALA A 19 2.04 -4.09 4.59
CA ALA A 19 3.39 -4.55 4.24
C ALA A 19 3.54 -4.85 2.74
N GLU A 20 2.49 -5.36 2.10
CA GLU A 20 2.51 -5.66 0.67
C GLU A 20 2.65 -4.41 -0.24
N TYR A 21 2.31 -3.21 0.24
CA TYR A 21 2.41 -1.99 -0.54
C TYR A 21 3.81 -1.37 -0.51
N SER A 22 4.50 -1.39 0.64
CA SER A 22 5.90 -0.91 0.75
C SER A 22 6.93 -1.88 0.24
N THR A 23 6.67 -3.18 0.29
CA THR A 23 7.66 -4.21 -0.02
C THR A 23 8.35 -4.03 -1.38
N HIS A 24 7.60 -3.68 -2.42
CA HIS A 24 8.18 -3.48 -3.76
C HIS A 24 9.13 -2.29 -3.81
N LEU A 25 8.77 -1.19 -3.14
CA LEU A 25 9.65 -0.02 -3.01
C LEU A 25 10.90 -0.39 -2.21
N ILE A 26 10.74 -1.08 -1.08
CA ILE A 26 11.86 -1.52 -0.23
C ILE A 26 12.83 -2.37 -1.04
N LYS A 27 12.35 -3.36 -1.80
CA LYS A 27 13.21 -4.20 -2.66
C LYS A 27 13.98 -3.36 -3.68
N ALA A 28 13.31 -2.42 -4.35
CA ALA A 28 13.96 -1.54 -5.31
C ALA A 28 15.03 -0.66 -4.66
N CYS A 29 14.76 -0.11 -3.47
CA CYS A 29 15.73 0.70 -2.72
C CYS A 29 16.93 -0.12 -2.26
N LEU A 30 16.71 -1.35 -1.76
CA LEU A 30 17.79 -2.25 -1.34
C LEU A 30 18.69 -2.66 -2.51
N LEU A 31 18.12 -2.91 -3.69
CA LEU A 31 18.88 -3.24 -4.90
C LEU A 31 19.80 -2.11 -5.38
N ARG A 32 19.42 -0.85 -5.14
CA ARG A 32 20.24 0.33 -5.51
C ARG A 32 21.40 0.59 -4.54
N ASP A 33 21.37 -0.02 -3.37
CA ASP A 33 22.36 0.16 -2.30
C ASP A 33 22.63 1.62 -1.92
N GLU A 34 21.60 2.46 -2.04
CA GLU A 34 21.65 3.91 -1.78
C GLU A 34 20.82 4.32 -0.57
N PHE A 35 20.11 3.36 0.04
CA PHE A 35 19.14 3.63 1.07
C PHE A 35 19.40 2.79 2.32
N ASN A 36 19.26 3.41 3.48
CA ASN A 36 18.99 2.73 4.74
C ASN A 36 17.48 2.76 4.95
N ILE A 37 16.84 1.59 4.98
CA ILE A 37 15.40 1.48 5.14
C ILE A 37 15.06 1.29 6.60
N ILE A 38 14.27 2.21 7.15
CA ILE A 38 13.78 2.16 8.53
C ILE A 38 12.26 1.99 8.51
N MET A 39 11.78 0.79 8.84
CA MET A 39 10.36 0.54 9.07
C MET A 39 9.96 1.01 10.46
N VAL A 40 8.99 1.92 10.52
CA VAL A 40 8.39 2.42 11.76
C VAL A 40 6.99 1.82 11.89
N VAL A 41 6.83 0.93 12.88
CA VAL A 41 5.64 0.09 13.04
C VAL A 41 5.22 0.00 14.52
N ASN A 42 4.09 -0.64 14.84
CA ASN A 42 3.77 -0.94 16.24
C ASN A 42 4.74 -2.00 16.79
N ARG A 43 5.09 -1.90 18.09
CA ARG A 43 6.01 -2.85 18.75
C ARG A 43 5.54 -4.30 18.61
N SER A 44 4.24 -4.54 18.79
CA SER A 44 3.60 -5.86 18.66
C SER A 44 3.77 -6.47 17.27
N ASP A 45 3.90 -5.65 16.23
CA ASP A 45 3.80 -6.09 14.85
C ASP A 45 5.18 -6.33 14.22
N ILE A 46 6.28 -5.92 14.86
CA ILE A 46 7.65 -6.01 14.32
C ILE A 46 7.97 -7.42 13.82
N VAL A 47 7.66 -8.46 14.62
CA VAL A 47 7.93 -9.85 14.27
C VAL A 47 7.13 -10.27 13.03
N ALA A 48 5.86 -9.86 12.96
CA ALA A 48 4.98 -10.18 11.84
C ALA A 48 5.43 -9.48 10.55
N PHE A 49 5.82 -8.20 10.62
CA PHE A 49 6.38 -7.47 9.47
C PHE A 49 7.69 -8.10 8.97
N LYS A 50 8.61 -8.47 9.86
CA LYS A 50 9.84 -9.20 9.48
C LYS A 50 9.51 -10.49 8.74
N LYS A 51 8.59 -11.30 9.27
CA LYS A 51 8.17 -12.56 8.64
C LYS A 51 7.50 -12.33 7.27
N CYS A 52 6.67 -11.28 7.15
CA CYS A 52 6.04 -10.89 5.89
C CYS A 52 7.08 -10.49 4.83
N HIS A 53 7.98 -9.57 5.18
CA HIS A 53 9.06 -9.12 4.31
C HIS A 53 9.98 -10.27 3.87
N GLN A 54 10.32 -11.19 4.78
CA GLN A 54 11.09 -12.39 4.46
C GLN A 54 10.38 -13.28 3.43
N LYS A 55 9.08 -13.53 3.61
CA LYS A 55 8.28 -14.28 2.63
C LYS A 55 8.24 -13.61 1.25
N MET A 56 8.34 -12.28 1.21
CA MET A 56 8.38 -11.51 -0.05
C MET A 56 9.80 -11.30 -0.60
N GLY A 57 10.80 -11.93 0.01
CA GLY A 57 12.19 -11.96 -0.46
C GLY A 57 13.09 -10.86 0.09
N ILE A 58 12.66 -10.09 1.09
CA ILE A 58 13.52 -9.15 1.83
C ILE A 58 14.12 -9.90 3.03
N LYS A 59 15.38 -10.33 2.90
CA LYS A 59 16.07 -11.12 3.94
C LYS A 59 16.83 -10.27 4.96
N SER A 60 17.29 -9.09 4.55
CA SER A 60 18.12 -8.18 5.34
C SER A 60 18.07 -6.76 4.76
N GLY A 61 18.74 -5.79 5.41
CA GLY A 61 18.82 -4.39 4.94
C GLY A 61 17.69 -3.48 5.41
N VAL A 62 16.77 -3.99 6.23
CA VAL A 62 15.67 -3.21 6.82
C VAL A 62 15.83 -3.18 8.35
N GLU A 63 15.92 -1.97 8.90
CA GLU A 63 15.81 -1.73 10.33
C GLU A 63 14.33 -1.61 10.70
N TYR A 64 13.93 -2.17 11.85
CA TYR A 64 12.56 -2.08 12.36
C TYR A 64 12.59 -1.39 13.72
N ILE A 65 11.82 -0.32 13.85
CA ILE A 65 11.74 0.49 15.07
C ILE A 65 10.26 0.62 15.44
N SER A 66 9.94 0.52 16.73
CA SER A 66 8.59 0.78 17.20
C SER A 66 8.32 2.29 17.30
N PHE A 67 7.06 2.71 17.18
CA PHE A 67 6.69 4.11 17.45
C PHE A 67 7.06 4.58 18.88
N ASP A 68 7.15 3.66 19.84
CA ASP A 68 7.49 3.95 21.22
C ASP A 68 9.00 4.15 21.41
N ASP A 69 9.81 3.42 20.65
CA ASP A 69 11.28 3.49 20.69
C ASP A 69 11.84 4.60 19.78
N LEU A 70 10.97 5.30 19.05
CA LEU A 70 11.37 6.34 18.13
C LEU A 70 11.78 7.62 18.87
N THR A 71 13.08 7.73 19.12
CA THR A 71 13.68 8.89 19.80
C THR A 71 13.82 10.09 18.88
N PHE A 72 13.87 11.29 19.47
CA PHE A 72 14.15 12.53 18.74
C PHE A 72 15.49 12.50 18.01
N LYS A 73 16.52 11.87 18.61
CA LYS A 73 17.82 11.66 17.97
C LYS A 73 17.68 10.82 16.69
N LYS A 74 16.90 9.74 16.72
CA LYS A 74 16.65 8.91 15.54
C LYS A 74 15.88 9.68 14.47
N TRP A 75 14.87 10.48 14.83
CA TRP A 75 14.12 11.28 13.85
C TRP A 75 15.01 12.21 13.02
N ARG A 76 15.97 12.86 13.65
CA ARG A 76 16.91 13.76 12.98
C ARG A 76 17.85 13.07 11.99
N THR A 77 17.87 11.74 11.97
CA THR A 77 18.65 10.99 10.97
C THR A 77 17.91 10.77 9.67
N PHE A 78 16.58 10.98 9.62
CA PHE A 78 15.79 10.65 8.45
C PHE A 78 15.96 11.72 7.36
N ASP A 79 16.22 11.28 6.14
CA ASP A 79 16.32 12.13 4.96
C ASP A 79 14.98 12.27 4.24
N ALA A 80 14.08 11.29 4.43
CA ALA A 80 12.69 11.32 3.95
C ALA A 80 11.81 10.38 4.79
N MET A 81 10.51 10.69 4.82
CA MET A 81 9.49 9.87 5.46
C MET A 81 8.41 9.51 4.45
N LEU A 82 7.96 8.26 4.45
CA LEU A 82 6.95 7.76 3.53
C LEU A 82 5.82 7.05 4.28
N SER A 83 4.58 7.33 3.91
CA SER A 83 3.40 6.62 4.40
C SER A 83 2.51 6.20 3.24
N TYR A 84 1.84 5.07 3.41
CA TYR A 84 0.80 4.61 2.49
C TYR A 84 -0.61 5.10 2.87
N HIS A 85 -0.70 5.91 3.94
CA HIS A 85 -1.93 6.40 4.53
C HIS A 85 -1.91 7.92 4.74
N GLN A 86 -2.69 8.63 3.93
CA GLN A 86 -2.93 10.06 4.08
C GLN A 86 -3.95 10.40 5.17
N ASN A 87 -4.96 9.54 5.40
CA ASN A 87 -6.09 9.83 6.29
C ASN A 87 -5.85 9.43 7.76
N HIS A 88 -4.92 8.51 7.99
CA HIS A 88 -4.47 8.08 9.31
C HIS A 88 -2.95 8.04 9.39
N PRO A 89 -2.24 9.18 9.22
CA PRO A 89 -0.82 9.23 9.50
C PRO A 89 -0.59 9.00 11.00
N HIS A 90 0.45 8.27 11.36
CA HIS A 90 0.82 7.99 12.75
C HIS A 90 1.91 8.95 13.23
N LYS A 91 2.58 8.57 14.32
CA LYS A 91 3.52 9.42 15.06
C LYS A 91 4.72 9.85 14.20
N LEU A 92 5.14 9.07 13.19
CA LEU A 92 6.26 9.49 12.34
C LEU A 92 5.92 10.79 11.59
N ILE A 93 4.70 10.85 11.06
CA ILE A 93 4.25 11.92 10.17
C ILE A 93 3.58 13.08 10.94
N ARG A 94 2.81 12.78 12.01
CA ARG A 94 2.01 13.77 12.74
C ARG A 94 2.73 14.51 13.86
N ASP A 95 3.81 13.94 14.41
CA ASP A 95 4.45 14.53 15.58
C ASP A 95 5.07 15.88 15.22
N ILE A 96 4.77 16.92 16.01
CA ILE A 96 5.29 18.28 15.80
C ILE A 96 6.82 18.34 15.91
N ARG A 97 7.43 17.36 16.58
CA ARG A 97 8.89 17.22 16.73
C ARG A 97 9.54 16.56 15.52
N SER A 98 8.75 15.97 14.62
CA SER A 98 9.25 15.39 13.37
C SER A 98 9.89 16.49 12.52
N PRO A 99 11.07 16.26 11.91
CA PRO A 99 11.69 17.21 10.99
C PRO A 99 10.70 17.73 9.94
N THR A 100 10.60 19.04 9.79
CA THR A 100 9.65 19.71 8.87
C THR A 100 10.30 20.11 7.56
N ASP A 101 11.63 20.06 7.49
CA ASP A 101 12.48 20.42 6.37
C ASP A 101 12.77 19.25 5.42
N ILE A 102 12.35 18.04 5.77
CA ILE A 102 12.53 16.85 4.93
C ILE A 102 11.24 16.47 4.18
N PRO A 103 11.34 15.72 3.06
CA PRO A 103 10.18 15.19 2.37
C PRO A 103 9.32 14.27 3.26
N ARG A 104 8.06 14.62 3.42
CA ARG A 104 6.98 13.81 3.98
C ARG A 104 6.08 13.38 2.83
N ILE A 105 6.33 12.16 2.39
CA ILE A 105 5.79 11.56 1.17
C ILE A 105 4.57 10.73 1.53
N VAL A 106 3.51 10.89 0.76
CA VAL A 106 2.37 9.97 0.80
C VAL A 106 2.16 9.28 -0.54
N MET A 107 1.77 8.02 -0.49
CA MET A 107 1.29 7.24 -1.62
C MET A 107 0.00 6.53 -1.21
N THR A 108 -1.01 6.49 -2.06
CA THR A 108 -2.30 5.88 -1.68
C THR A 108 -2.30 4.37 -1.93
N HIS A 109 -2.70 3.58 -0.93
CA HIS A 109 -2.87 2.11 -1.08
C HIS A 109 -4.21 1.72 -1.75
N THR A 110 -5.22 2.60 -1.75
CA THR A 110 -6.55 2.37 -2.33
C THR A 110 -6.84 3.27 -3.54
N LEU A 111 -7.91 2.98 -4.27
CA LEU A 111 -8.44 3.87 -5.30
C LEU A 111 -9.07 5.12 -4.65
N THR A 112 -8.92 6.27 -5.29
CA THR A 112 -9.27 7.59 -4.75
C THR A 112 -10.75 7.95 -4.89
N ASP A 113 -11.57 7.04 -5.41
CA ASP A 113 -13.01 7.20 -5.57
C ASP A 113 -13.77 7.01 -4.24
N LYS A 114 -13.21 6.23 -3.30
CA LYS A 114 -13.79 6.09 -1.97
C LYS A 114 -13.59 7.36 -1.14
N ASN A 115 -14.67 7.89 -0.57
CA ASN A 115 -14.66 9.04 0.35
C ASN A 115 -13.76 8.85 1.60
N VAL A 116 -13.28 7.63 1.87
CA VAL A 116 -12.33 7.36 2.96
C VAL A 116 -10.92 7.89 2.64
N VAL A 117 -10.55 8.00 1.36
CA VAL A 117 -9.21 8.40 0.95
C VAL A 117 -9.00 9.90 1.16
N PHE A 118 -9.91 10.71 0.63
CA PHE A 118 -9.94 12.14 0.88
C PHE A 118 -11.28 12.51 1.53
N PRO A 119 -11.39 12.48 2.87
CA PRO A 119 -12.63 12.82 3.56
C PRO A 119 -13.03 14.27 3.28
N THR A 120 -14.29 14.45 2.87
CA THR A 120 -14.85 15.78 2.53
C THR A 120 -15.99 16.20 3.46
N LYS A 121 -16.43 15.31 4.37
CA LYS A 121 -17.57 15.59 5.26
C LYS A 121 -17.26 16.62 6.34
N ASN A 122 -16.00 16.71 6.77
CA ASN A 122 -15.56 17.65 7.79
C ASN A 122 -14.37 18.47 7.27
N ARG A 123 -14.58 19.77 7.02
CA ARG A 123 -13.56 20.70 6.52
C ARG A 123 -12.37 20.93 7.45
N TRP A 124 -12.45 20.50 8.70
CA TRP A 124 -11.33 20.57 9.64
C TRP A 124 -10.36 19.39 9.49
N ILE A 125 -10.78 18.33 8.76
CA ILE A 125 -9.95 17.15 8.51
C ILE A 125 -9.13 17.39 7.24
N HIS A 126 -7.87 17.79 7.42
CA HIS A 126 -6.93 18.07 6.32
C HIS A 126 -5.81 16.99 6.26
N PRO A 127 -6.08 15.77 5.74
CA PRO A 127 -5.12 14.66 5.71
C PRO A 127 -3.80 15.00 5.01
N MET A 128 -3.87 15.71 3.88
CA MET A 128 -2.68 16.15 3.14
C MET A 128 -1.88 17.24 3.86
N GLY A 129 -2.41 17.85 4.92
CA GLY A 129 -1.72 18.90 5.67
C GLY A 129 -0.47 18.42 6.42
N HIS A 130 -0.28 17.11 6.56
CA HIS A 130 0.92 16.53 7.16
C HIS A 130 2.01 16.14 6.16
N PHE A 131 1.75 16.32 4.87
CA PHE A 131 2.63 15.89 3.78
C PHE A 131 3.03 17.09 2.91
N ASN A 132 4.21 17.01 2.31
CA ASN A 132 4.69 18.01 1.34
C ASN A 132 4.99 17.37 -0.03
N VAL A 133 4.91 16.04 -0.14
CA VAL A 133 5.05 15.30 -1.40
C VAL A 133 3.92 14.26 -1.53
N TYR A 134 3.29 14.20 -2.69
CA TYR A 134 2.31 13.19 -3.04
C TYR A 134 2.71 12.42 -4.29
N PHE A 135 2.95 11.13 -4.14
CA PHE A 135 3.13 10.20 -5.26
C PHE A 135 1.76 9.66 -5.68
N ALA A 136 1.20 10.29 -6.70
CA ALA A 136 -0.12 9.99 -7.22
C ALA A 136 -0.10 8.76 -8.12
N THR A 137 -1.10 7.90 -7.90
CA THR A 137 -1.25 6.61 -8.58
C THR A 137 -1.98 6.76 -9.92
N GLY A 138 -1.40 7.58 -10.80
CA GLY A 138 -1.93 7.89 -12.12
C GLY A 138 -2.98 9.01 -12.16
N SER A 139 -3.60 9.23 -13.32
CA SER A 139 -4.56 10.32 -13.55
C SER A 139 -5.89 10.11 -12.81
N THR A 140 -6.28 8.86 -12.58
CA THR A 140 -7.50 8.49 -11.83
C THR A 140 -7.43 8.92 -10.37
N ALA A 141 -6.22 9.08 -9.81
CA ALA A 141 -6.01 9.54 -8.44
C ALA A 141 -6.61 10.94 -8.17
N PHE A 142 -6.85 11.72 -9.22
CA PHE A 142 -7.38 13.08 -9.13
C PHE A 142 -8.87 13.19 -9.39
N LYS A 143 -9.58 12.07 -9.58
CA LYS A 143 -11.04 12.04 -9.75
C LYS A 143 -11.75 11.75 -8.42
N GLY A 144 -13.04 12.08 -8.36
CA GLY A 144 -13.91 11.65 -7.26
C GLY A 144 -13.62 12.40 -5.96
N SER A 145 -13.16 11.71 -4.91
CA SER A 145 -12.98 12.33 -3.60
C SER A 145 -11.89 13.42 -3.59
N TRP A 146 -10.86 13.29 -4.44
CA TRP A 146 -9.83 14.33 -4.59
C TRP A 146 -10.38 15.67 -5.10
N GLU A 147 -11.25 15.66 -6.11
CA GLU A 147 -11.81 16.89 -6.71
C GLU A 147 -12.64 17.68 -5.70
N LYS A 148 -13.38 16.95 -4.85
CA LYS A 148 -14.15 17.54 -3.76
C LYS A 148 -13.23 18.06 -2.66
N TYR A 149 -12.20 17.30 -2.33
CA TYR A 149 -11.22 17.63 -1.31
C TYR A 149 -10.46 18.92 -1.61
N ILE A 150 -9.97 19.06 -2.84
CA ILE A 150 -9.14 20.21 -3.22
C ILE A 150 -9.92 21.53 -3.22
N LYS A 151 -11.25 21.46 -3.40
CA LYS A 151 -12.14 22.63 -3.25
C LYS A 151 -12.27 23.07 -1.80
N ILE A 152 -12.20 22.13 -0.85
CA ILE A 152 -12.25 22.41 0.59
C ILE A 152 -10.87 22.88 1.09
N HIS A 153 -9.79 22.29 0.56
CA HIS A 153 -8.41 22.56 0.96
C HIS A 153 -7.53 23.02 -0.23
N PRO A 154 -7.81 24.18 -0.84
CA PRO A 154 -7.08 24.64 -2.02
C PRO A 154 -5.60 24.93 -1.75
N SER A 155 -5.22 25.21 -0.49
CA SER A 155 -3.83 25.37 -0.06
C SER A 155 -2.97 24.14 -0.36
N THR A 156 -3.55 22.93 -0.40
CA THR A 156 -2.84 21.68 -0.72
C THR A 156 -2.09 21.79 -2.05
N LEU A 157 -2.66 22.45 -3.06
CA LEU A 157 -2.01 22.61 -4.37
C LEU A 157 -0.76 23.50 -4.33
N LYS A 158 -0.63 24.33 -3.28
CA LYS A 158 0.52 25.21 -3.07
C LYS A 158 1.58 24.56 -2.18
N THR A 159 1.16 23.74 -1.21
CA THR A 159 2.05 23.16 -0.19
C THR A 159 2.52 21.76 -0.50
N VAL A 160 1.83 21.02 -1.38
CA VAL A 160 2.16 19.63 -1.73
C VAL A 160 2.66 19.54 -3.16
N LYS A 161 3.88 19.04 -3.33
CA LYS A 161 4.43 18.70 -4.64
C LYS A 161 3.89 17.33 -5.10
N ILE A 162 3.22 17.31 -6.24
CA ILE A 162 2.55 16.12 -6.75
C ILE A 162 3.36 15.51 -7.89
N PHE A 163 3.68 14.22 -7.78
CA PHE A 163 4.34 13.44 -8.84
C PHE A 163 3.43 12.31 -9.32
N LYS A 164 3.22 12.19 -10.62
CA LYS A 164 2.38 11.15 -11.23
C LYS A 164 3.26 9.95 -11.62
N VAL A 165 3.60 9.13 -10.62
CA VAL A 165 4.60 8.05 -10.76
C VAL A 165 4.02 6.65 -10.78
N GLY A 166 2.71 6.48 -10.55
CA GLY A 166 2.09 5.16 -10.49
C GLY A 166 2.31 4.47 -9.14
N ARG A 167 2.38 3.14 -9.12
CA ARG A 167 2.59 2.34 -7.90
C ARG A 167 3.78 1.38 -8.09
N PRO A 168 4.75 1.33 -7.17
CA PRO A 168 5.85 0.35 -7.24
C PRO A 168 5.38 -1.10 -7.40
N ARG A 169 4.23 -1.46 -6.81
CA ARG A 169 3.64 -2.81 -6.96
C ARG A 169 3.22 -3.14 -8.39
N THR A 170 2.83 -2.14 -9.18
CA THR A 170 2.41 -2.36 -10.57
C THR A 170 3.59 -2.47 -11.53
N ASP A 171 4.79 -2.04 -11.14
CA ASP A 171 6.00 -2.12 -11.99
C ASP A 171 6.27 -3.56 -12.44
N LEU A 172 5.98 -4.54 -11.58
CA LEU A 172 6.11 -5.96 -11.88
C LEU A 172 5.23 -6.43 -13.05
N LEU A 173 4.11 -5.75 -13.33
CA LEU A 173 3.23 -6.08 -14.45
C LEU A 173 3.86 -5.72 -15.80
N PHE A 174 4.86 -4.85 -15.82
CA PHE A 174 5.55 -4.40 -17.04
C PHE A 174 6.88 -5.11 -17.27
N GLY A 175 7.39 -5.85 -16.28
CA GLY A 175 8.73 -6.44 -16.30
C GLY A 175 8.82 -7.83 -16.94
N ASN A 176 7.74 -8.39 -17.49
CA ASN A 176 7.67 -9.76 -18.00
C ASN A 176 8.21 -10.84 -17.02
N ILE A 177 8.13 -10.57 -15.72
CA ILE A 177 8.67 -11.47 -14.69
C ILE A 177 7.75 -12.64 -14.32
N TYR A 178 6.51 -12.61 -14.83
CA TYR A 178 5.50 -13.61 -14.55
C TYR A 178 5.32 -14.50 -15.78
N ASP A 179 5.62 -15.78 -15.62
CA ASP A 179 5.31 -16.79 -16.62
C ASP A 179 3.93 -17.40 -16.32
N ARG A 180 2.99 -17.20 -17.24
CA ARG A 180 1.62 -17.69 -17.11
C ARG A 180 1.56 -19.21 -16.90
N LYS A 181 2.34 -19.97 -17.67
CA LYS A 181 2.30 -21.44 -17.66
C LYS A 181 2.80 -21.95 -16.32
N ILE A 182 3.94 -21.42 -15.85
CA ILE A 182 4.48 -21.76 -14.52
C ILE A 182 3.46 -21.46 -13.43
N ILE A 183 2.90 -20.24 -13.40
CA ILE A 183 1.94 -19.84 -12.36
C ILE A 183 0.69 -20.72 -12.36
N LEU A 184 0.12 -21.03 -13.53
CA LEU A 184 -1.07 -21.88 -13.60
C LEU A 184 -0.76 -23.32 -13.19
N THR A 185 0.37 -23.88 -13.65
CA THR A 185 0.81 -25.22 -13.24
C THR A 185 1.04 -25.31 -11.73
N ASP A 186 1.70 -24.32 -11.13
CA ASP A 186 1.93 -24.26 -9.67
C ASP A 186 0.62 -24.19 -8.87
N LEU A 187 -0.42 -23.59 -9.45
CA LEU A 187 -1.77 -23.52 -8.87
C LEU A 187 -2.62 -24.77 -9.18
N GLY A 188 -2.09 -25.76 -9.90
CA GLY A 188 -2.83 -26.94 -10.33
C GLY A 188 -3.89 -26.66 -11.39
N LEU A 189 -3.73 -25.59 -12.17
CA LEU A 189 -4.64 -25.16 -13.22
C LEU A 189 -4.11 -25.48 -14.62
N ASP A 190 -5.04 -25.67 -15.56
CA ASP A 190 -4.72 -26.00 -16.95
C ASP A 190 -4.14 -24.77 -17.67
N SER A 191 -2.88 -24.82 -18.13
CA SER A 191 -2.24 -23.68 -18.78
C SER A 191 -2.85 -23.30 -20.12
N ASP A 192 -3.53 -24.24 -20.77
CA ASP A 192 -4.08 -24.07 -22.13
C ASP A 192 -5.48 -23.45 -22.09
N LYS A 193 -6.14 -23.46 -20.93
CA LYS A 193 -7.43 -22.78 -20.72
C LYS A 193 -7.26 -21.29 -20.46
N LYS A 194 -8.29 -20.53 -20.88
CA LYS A 194 -8.45 -19.14 -20.43
C LYS A 194 -8.65 -19.10 -18.91
N THR A 195 -8.28 -18.00 -18.27
CA THR A 195 -8.42 -17.84 -16.82
C THR A 195 -9.26 -16.62 -16.49
N ILE A 196 -10.26 -16.81 -15.64
CA ILE A 196 -11.08 -15.75 -15.07
C ILE A 196 -10.68 -15.56 -13.61
N LEU A 197 -10.28 -14.34 -13.25
CA LEU A 197 -10.10 -13.93 -11.85
C LEU A 197 -11.35 -13.19 -11.40
N TYR A 198 -12.12 -13.80 -10.50
CA TYR A 198 -13.25 -13.18 -9.83
C TYR A 198 -12.83 -12.68 -8.45
N SER A 199 -12.81 -11.36 -8.24
CA SER A 199 -12.37 -10.72 -6.99
C SER A 199 -13.45 -9.75 -6.47
N PRO A 200 -14.59 -10.26 -5.97
CA PRO A 200 -15.69 -9.42 -5.50
C PRO A 200 -15.28 -8.55 -4.32
N THR A 201 -15.85 -7.34 -4.23
CA THR A 201 -15.74 -6.51 -3.02
C THR A 201 -16.57 -7.12 -1.88
N PHE A 202 -16.21 -6.81 -0.64
CA PHE A 202 -16.97 -7.21 0.55
C PHE A 202 -17.93 -6.07 0.94
N GLN A 203 -19.03 -5.94 0.20
CA GLN A 203 -20.04 -4.90 0.39
C GLN A 203 -21.43 -5.48 0.13
N LYS A 204 -22.47 -4.89 0.74
CA LYS A 204 -23.85 -5.37 0.61
C LYS A 204 -24.32 -5.35 -0.85
N GLU A 205 -23.82 -4.38 -1.62
CA GLU A 205 -24.14 -4.18 -3.03
C GLU A 205 -23.23 -4.97 -3.97
N ALA A 206 -22.27 -5.75 -3.45
CA ALA A 206 -21.33 -6.50 -4.27
C ALA A 206 -22.00 -7.67 -5.00
N SER A 207 -21.46 -8.04 -6.16
CA SER A 207 -22.00 -9.11 -7.00
C SER A 207 -22.14 -10.45 -6.29
N LEU A 208 -21.19 -10.80 -5.41
CA LEU A 208 -21.26 -12.05 -4.65
C LEU A 208 -22.39 -12.03 -3.63
N GLU A 209 -22.64 -10.88 -2.99
CA GLU A 209 -23.73 -10.75 -2.02
C GLU A 209 -25.10 -10.76 -2.72
N GLN A 210 -25.21 -10.06 -3.86
CA GLN A 210 -26.47 -9.91 -4.60
C GLN A 210 -26.88 -11.18 -5.35
N TYR A 211 -25.91 -11.87 -5.95
CA TYR A 211 -26.19 -13.00 -6.84
C TYR A 211 -25.72 -14.35 -6.28
N GLY A 212 -25.01 -14.35 -5.14
CA GLY A 212 -24.55 -15.56 -4.46
C GLY A 212 -23.69 -16.44 -5.36
N LEU A 213 -23.83 -17.75 -5.19
CA LEU A 213 -23.09 -18.75 -5.97
C LEU A 213 -23.52 -18.84 -7.44
N LYS A 214 -24.65 -18.23 -7.85
CA LYS A 214 -25.12 -18.28 -9.25
C LYS A 214 -24.08 -17.73 -10.23
N ILE A 215 -23.34 -16.69 -9.83
CA ILE A 215 -22.25 -16.15 -10.66
C ILE A 215 -21.11 -17.15 -10.85
N ILE A 216 -20.84 -17.96 -9.83
CA ILE A 216 -19.84 -19.02 -9.88
C ILE A 216 -20.33 -20.14 -10.80
N ASP A 217 -21.59 -20.55 -10.70
CA ASP A 217 -22.17 -21.59 -11.56
C ASP A 217 -22.17 -21.19 -13.03
N ILE A 218 -22.48 -19.92 -13.33
CA ILE A 218 -22.40 -19.37 -14.70
C ILE A 218 -20.96 -19.42 -15.23
N ILE A 219 -19.96 -19.09 -14.41
CA ILE A 219 -18.56 -19.13 -14.87
C ILE A 219 -18.09 -20.58 -15.00
N ARG A 220 -18.53 -21.48 -14.12
CA ARG A 220 -18.19 -22.92 -14.16
C ARG A 220 -18.74 -23.64 -15.38
N SER A 221 -19.80 -23.13 -16.02
CA SER A 221 -20.31 -23.69 -17.28
C SER A 221 -19.45 -23.29 -18.49
N MET A 222 -18.50 -22.36 -18.31
CA MET A 222 -17.52 -22.00 -19.33
C MET A 222 -16.29 -22.92 -19.25
N ASP A 223 -15.66 -23.19 -20.40
CA ASP A 223 -14.41 -23.94 -20.44
C ASP A 223 -13.20 -23.06 -20.08
N VAL A 224 -13.07 -22.74 -18.78
CA VAL A 224 -12.07 -21.81 -18.24
C VAL A 224 -11.54 -22.28 -16.88
N ASN A 225 -10.36 -21.81 -16.50
CA ASN A 225 -9.93 -21.78 -15.10
C ASN A 225 -10.64 -20.64 -14.37
N LEU A 226 -11.16 -20.89 -13.17
CA LEU A 226 -11.74 -19.87 -12.30
C LEU A 226 -10.89 -19.71 -11.04
N LEU A 227 -10.32 -18.53 -10.84
CA LEU A 227 -9.69 -18.09 -9.61
C LEU A 227 -10.63 -17.17 -8.85
N ILE A 228 -10.91 -17.47 -7.58
CA ILE A 228 -11.78 -16.65 -6.74
C ILE A 228 -10.94 -16.05 -5.61
N ARG A 229 -10.85 -14.71 -5.57
CA ARG A 229 -10.19 -13.98 -4.49
C ARG A 229 -11.24 -13.34 -3.60
N LEU A 230 -11.57 -14.03 -2.51
CA LEU A 230 -12.53 -13.55 -1.52
C LEU A 230 -11.88 -12.62 -0.49
N HIS A 231 -12.72 -11.83 0.16
CA HIS A 231 -12.33 -11.14 1.38
C HIS A 231 -12.12 -12.15 2.51
N PHE A 232 -11.17 -11.91 3.42
CA PHE A 232 -10.86 -12.88 4.48
C PHE A 232 -12.07 -13.20 5.37
N MET A 233 -12.97 -12.22 5.59
CA MET A 233 -14.21 -12.45 6.34
C MET A 233 -15.22 -13.33 5.62
N SER A 234 -15.15 -13.46 4.29
CA SER A 234 -16.01 -14.38 3.54
C SER A 234 -15.69 -15.85 3.85
N LEU A 235 -14.51 -16.13 4.43
CA LEU A 235 -14.09 -17.47 4.85
C LEU A 235 -14.39 -17.75 6.33
N ALA A 236 -14.89 -16.76 7.09
CA ALA A 236 -15.06 -16.87 8.54
C ALA A 236 -16.34 -17.60 8.97
N LEU A 237 -17.10 -18.17 8.03
CA LEU A 237 -18.39 -18.82 8.30
C LEU A 237 -18.29 -20.33 8.60
N ASP A 238 -17.11 -20.96 8.50
CA ASP A 238 -16.97 -22.41 8.74
C ASP A 238 -16.76 -22.80 10.22
N ASN A 239 -16.73 -21.85 11.16
CA ASN A 239 -16.52 -22.14 12.60
C ASN A 239 -17.78 -22.00 13.47
N ALA A 240 -18.97 -21.99 12.87
CA ALA A 240 -20.25 -21.90 13.56
C ALA A 240 -21.18 -23.11 13.31
N GLY A 241 -20.59 -24.28 13.05
CA GLY A 241 -21.26 -25.58 12.99
C GLY A 241 -20.78 -26.51 14.09
#